data_AF-A0A815L7P2-F1
#
_entry.id   AF-A0A815L7P2-F1
#
_cell.length_a   1.000
_cell.length_b   1.000
_cell.length_c   1.000
_cell.angle_alpha   90.00
_cell.angle_beta   90.00
_cell.angle_gamma   90.00
#
_symmetry.space_group_name_H-M   'P 1'
#
loop_
_entity.id
_entity.type
_entity.pdbx_description
1 polymer ?
#
loop_
_entity_poly.entity_id
_entity_poly.type
_entity_poly.pdbx_seq_one_letter_code
_entity_poly.pdbx_strand_id
1 'polypeptide(L)'
;MVLFTTTIHLHEYVAFVTMIIVGFFMTGYLPVGFEYGVEITYPENEAISSSLLNVSAQIFGLCITYIQEHFLLKHKVLGSNIMLCVVLLLGAIITALIRSSLRRQQAQHNVDI
;
A
#
# COMPACT_ATOMS: atom_id res chain seq x y z
N MET A 1 -7.14 7.58 -5.20
CA MET A 1 -8.59 7.83 -5.06
C MET A 1 -8.99 9.20 -5.55
N VAL A 2 -8.36 10.28 -5.08
CA VAL A 2 -8.64 11.66 -5.54
C VAL A 2 -8.56 11.80 -7.07
N LEU A 3 -7.46 11.37 -7.70
CA LEU A 3 -7.28 11.43 -9.15
C LEU A 3 -8.37 10.67 -9.93
N PHE A 4 -8.80 9.50 -9.46
CA PHE A 4 -9.83 8.71 -10.12
C PHE A 4 -11.21 9.41 -10.04
N THR A 5 -11.57 9.93 -8.86
CA THR A 5 -12.83 10.66 -8.66
C THR A 5 -12.89 11.96 -9.47
N THR A 6 -11.78 12.72 -9.54
CA THR A 6 -11.74 13.97 -10.31
C THR A 6 -11.76 13.71 -11.81
N THR A 7 -11.15 12.61 -12.27
CA THR A 7 -11.02 12.34 -13.70
C THR A 7 -12.30 11.80 -14.33
N ILE A 8 -13.09 11.00 -13.58
CA ILE A 8 -14.43 10.57 -14.02
C ILE A 8 -15.37 11.76 -14.30
N HIS A 9 -15.20 12.87 -13.59
CA HIS A 9 -16.04 14.07 -13.77
C HIS A 9 -15.62 14.95 -14.95
N LEU A 10 -14.38 14.80 -15.47
CA LEU A 10 -13.86 15.65 -16.53
C LEU A 10 -14.08 15.02 -17.91
N HIS A 11 -13.63 13.78 -18.15
CA HIS A 11 -13.85 13.00 -19.40
C HIS A 11 -13.36 11.55 -19.24
N GLU A 12 -14.08 10.57 -19.81
CA GLU A 12 -13.79 9.13 -19.68
C GLU A 12 -12.42 8.69 -20.23
N TYR A 13 -11.96 9.26 -21.34
CA TYR A 13 -10.65 8.94 -21.92
C TYR A 13 -9.47 9.34 -21.02
N VAL A 14 -9.61 10.44 -20.29
CA VAL A 14 -8.59 10.90 -19.34
C VAL A 14 -8.49 9.89 -18.18
N ALA A 15 -9.61 9.27 -17.79
CA ALA A 15 -9.64 8.27 -16.72
C ALA A 15 -8.82 7.04 -17.10
N PHE A 16 -8.93 6.56 -18.34
CA PHE A 16 -8.12 5.43 -18.83
C PHE A 16 -6.62 5.73 -18.79
N VAL A 17 -6.19 6.88 -19.29
CA VAL A 17 -4.76 7.26 -19.27
C VAL A 17 -4.24 7.38 -17.84
N THR A 18 -5.00 7.99 -16.94
CA THR A 18 -4.61 8.09 -15.53
C THR A 18 -4.51 6.73 -14.85
N MET A 19 -5.42 5.79 -15.14
CA MET A 19 -5.35 4.44 -14.59
C MET A 19 -4.14 3.64 -15.09
N ILE A 20 -3.74 3.82 -16.34
CA ILE A 20 -2.52 3.19 -16.90
C ILE A 20 -1.29 3.69 -16.14
N ILE A 21 -1.16 5.01 -15.99
CA ILE A 21 -0.01 5.63 -15.30
C ILE A 21 0.02 5.18 -13.84
N VAL A 22 -1.11 5.29 -13.13
CA VAL A 22 -1.20 4.88 -11.72
C VAL A 22 -0.93 3.38 -11.55
N GLY A 23 -1.49 2.54 -12.41
CA GLY A 23 -1.28 1.09 -12.37
C GLY A 23 0.18 0.69 -12.61
N PHE A 24 0.87 1.38 -13.52
CA PHE A 24 2.30 1.17 -13.78
C PHE A 24 3.13 1.45 -12.52
N PHE A 25 2.94 2.61 -11.88
CA PHE A 25 3.68 2.97 -10.68
C PHE A 25 3.33 2.09 -9.47
N MET A 26 2.07 1.70 -9.30
CA MET A 26 1.64 0.81 -8.20
C MET A 26 2.27 -0.58 -8.31
N THR A 27 2.39 -1.11 -9.52
CA THR A 27 3.03 -2.42 -9.74
C THR A 27 4.50 -2.39 -9.35
N GLY A 28 5.22 -1.30 -9.63
CA GLY A 28 6.63 -1.14 -9.25
C GLY A 28 6.85 -0.96 -7.74
N TYR A 29 5.85 -0.46 -7.01
CA TYR A 29 5.92 -0.29 -5.55
C TYR A 29 5.84 -1.63 -4.80
N LEU A 30 5.10 -2.60 -5.34
CA LEU A 30 4.90 -3.91 -4.71
C LEU A 30 6.20 -4.71 -4.48
N PRO A 31 7.09 -4.92 -5.47
CA PRO A 31 8.34 -5.65 -5.26
C PRO A 31 9.28 -4.92 -4.28
N VAL A 32 9.34 -3.59 -4.32
CA VAL A 32 10.13 -2.79 -3.36
C VAL A 32 9.63 -2.99 -1.93
N GLY A 33 8.31 -3.10 -1.74
CA GLY A 33 7.72 -3.43 -0.44
C GLY A 33 8.10 -4.82 0.08
N PHE A 34 8.16 -5.83 -0.82
CA PHE A 34 8.61 -7.16 -0.44
C PHE A 34 10.09 -7.20 -0.05
N GLU A 35 10.96 -6.56 -0.84
CA GLU A 35 12.39 -6.47 -0.53
C GLU A 35 12.63 -5.76 0.81
N TYR A 36 11.91 -4.67 1.06
CA TYR A 36 11.99 -3.94 2.33
C TYR A 36 11.49 -4.76 3.52
N GLY A 37 10.39 -5.50 3.34
CA GLY A 37 9.85 -6.39 4.38
C GLY A 37 10.82 -7.49 4.78
N VAL A 38 11.46 -8.13 3.79
CA VAL A 38 12.50 -9.15 4.00
C VAL A 38 13.72 -8.55 4.73
N GLU A 39 14.11 -7.31 4.42
CA GLU A 39 15.24 -6.66 5.07
C GLU A 39 14.98 -6.38 6.56
N ILE A 40 13.77 -5.98 6.93
CA ILE A 40 13.40 -5.71 8.34
C ILE A 40 13.37 -7.01 9.17
N THR A 41 12.97 -8.12 8.57
CA THR A 41 12.82 -9.41 9.26
C THR A 41 14.07 -10.28 9.27
N TYR A 42 15.20 -9.82 8.71
CA TYR A 42 16.46 -10.57 8.70
C TYR A 42 16.90 -10.99 10.12
N PRO A 43 17.37 -12.25 10.33
CA PRO A 43 17.73 -13.29 9.35
C PRO A 43 16.63 -14.34 9.08
N GLU A 44 15.35 -13.96 9.08
CA GLU A 44 14.27 -14.90 8.74
C GLU A 44 14.26 -15.29 7.25
N ASN A 45 13.69 -16.45 6.95
CA ASN A 45 13.56 -16.94 5.58
C ASN A 45 12.76 -15.94 4.72
N GLU A 46 13.36 -15.52 3.60
CA GLU A 46 12.78 -14.57 2.65
C GLU A 46 11.40 -15.02 2.13
N ALA A 47 11.24 -16.33 1.93
CA ALA A 47 10.00 -16.93 1.47
C ALA A 47 8.86 -16.79 2.49
N ILE A 48 9.16 -16.93 3.79
CA ILE A 48 8.17 -16.79 4.87
C ILE A 48 7.78 -15.32 5.03
N SER A 49 8.76 -14.41 5.02
CA SER A 49 8.53 -12.97 5.17
C SER A 49 7.69 -12.40 4.01
N SER A 50 8.03 -12.74 2.77
CA SER A 50 7.30 -12.29 1.57
C SER A 50 5.89 -12.87 1.51
N SER A 51 5.73 -14.16 1.85
CA SER A 51 4.42 -14.81 1.87
C SER A 51 3.50 -14.24 2.95
N LEU A 52 4.04 -13.97 4.15
CA LEU A 52 3.28 -13.36 5.23
C LEU A 52 2.84 -11.94 4.88
N LEU A 53 3.71 -11.15 4.25
CA LEU A 53 3.36 -9.80 3.80
C LEU A 53 2.23 -9.85 2.76
N ASN A 54 2.30 -10.78 1.80
CA ASN A 54 1.24 -10.94 0.80
C ASN A 54 -0.10 -11.41 1.41
N VAL A 55 -0.07 -12.37 2.34
CA VAL A 55 -1.27 -12.81 3.06
C VAL A 55 -1.88 -11.65 3.86
N SER A 56 -1.04 -10.85 4.52
CA SER A 56 -1.51 -9.68 5.28
C SER A 56 -2.21 -8.67 4.37
N ALA A 57 -1.64 -8.38 3.19
CA ALA A 57 -2.23 -7.46 2.21
C ALA A 57 -3.60 -7.94 1.74
N GLN A 58 -3.77 -9.25 1.52
CA GLN A 58 -5.04 -9.83 1.11
C GLN A 58 -6.10 -9.76 2.20
N ILE A 59 -5.74 -10.06 3.46
CA ILE A 59 -6.67 -9.99 4.59
C ILE A 59 -7.14 -8.54 4.79
N PHE A 60 -6.19 -7.58 4.83
CA PHE A 60 -6.54 -6.17 4.97
C PHE A 60 -7.37 -5.66 3.77
N GLY A 61 -7.03 -6.10 2.56
CA GLY A 61 -7.80 -5.79 1.35
C GLY A 61 -9.26 -6.24 1.44
N LEU A 62 -9.49 -7.47 1.89
CA LEU A 62 -10.84 -8.00 2.12
C LEU A 62 -11.59 -7.23 3.20
N CYS A 63 -10.94 -6.96 4.35
CA CYS A 63 -11.56 -6.20 5.44
C CYS A 63 -11.95 -4.78 5.01
N ILE A 64 -11.04 -4.06 4.35
CA ILE A 64 -11.29 -2.69 3.87
C ILE A 64 -12.42 -2.69 2.83
N THR A 65 -12.43 -3.66 1.91
CA THR A 65 -13.48 -3.79 0.89
C THR A 65 -14.85 -4.01 1.52
N TYR A 66 -14.94 -4.88 2.52
CA TYR A 66 -16.19 -5.14 3.24
C TYR A 66 -16.70 -3.90 3.99
N ILE A 67 -15.81 -3.17 4.67
CA ILE A 67 -16.15 -1.91 5.36
C ILE A 67 -16.64 -0.87 4.34
N GLN A 68 -15.95 -0.75 3.21
CA GLN A 68 -16.28 0.17 2.13
C GLN A 68 -17.64 -0.16 1.51
N GLU A 69 -17.94 -1.43 1.26
CA GLU A 69 -19.24 -1.88 0.74
C GLU A 69 -20.38 -1.45 1.67
N HIS A 70 -20.24 -1.71 2.97
CA HIS A 70 -21.23 -1.29 3.96
C HIS A 70 -21.38 0.24 4.03
N PHE A 71 -20.29 0.99 3.81
CA PHE A 71 -20.33 2.46 3.77
C PHE A 71 -20.99 3.00 2.49
N LEU A 72 -20.75 2.36 1.35
CA LEU A 72 -21.37 2.64 0.04
C LEU A 72 -22.89 2.45 0.06
N LEU A 73 -23.39 1.45 0.80
CA LEU A 73 -24.82 1.20 0.91
C LEU A 73 -25.57 2.25 1.74
N LYS A 74 -24.88 2.94 2.66
CA LYS A 74 -25.48 3.95 3.56
C LYS A 74 -25.21 5.40 3.16
N HIS A 75 -24.09 5.67 2.48
CA HIS A 75 -23.65 7.00 2.10
C HIS A 75 -23.49 7.12 0.58
N LYS A 76 -23.54 8.35 0.05
CA LYS A 76 -23.19 8.60 -1.36
C LYS A 76 -21.75 8.16 -1.64
N VAL A 77 -21.45 7.82 -2.89
CA VAL A 77 -20.13 7.39 -3.39
C VAL A 77 -18.99 8.29 -2.89
N LEU A 78 -19.23 9.61 -2.78
CA LEU A 78 -18.27 10.57 -2.24
C LEU A 78 -17.83 10.23 -0.80
N GLY A 79 -18.76 9.84 0.07
CA GLY A 79 -18.47 9.49 1.47
C GLY A 79 -17.61 8.23 1.59
N SER A 80 -17.87 7.22 0.75
CA SER A 80 -17.03 6.03 0.66
C SER A 80 -15.61 6.36 0.15
N ASN A 81 -15.49 7.25 -0.83
CA ASN A 81 -14.17 7.66 -1.34
C ASN A 81 -13.38 8.45 -0.30
N ILE A 82 -14.04 9.28 0.52
CA ILE A 82 -13.40 9.98 1.65
C ILE A 82 -12.89 8.97 2.68
N MET A 83 -13.68 7.95 3.02
CA MET A 83 -13.24 6.87 3.92
C MET A 83 -11.97 6.18 3.41
N LEU A 84 -11.92 5.83 2.12
CA LEU A 84 -10.72 5.26 1.50
C LEU A 84 -9.52 6.21 1.56
N CYS A 85 -9.73 7.51 1.32
CA CYS A 85 -8.65 8.51 1.45
C CYS A 85 -8.09 8.56 2.89
N VAL A 86 -8.96 8.47 3.91
CA VAL A 86 -8.52 8.44 5.32
C VAL A 86 -7.72 7.17 5.61
N VAL A 87 -8.20 6.00 5.17
CA VAL A 87 -7.48 4.73 5.37
C VAL A 87 -6.10 4.76 4.70
N LEU A 88 -6.02 5.27 3.47
CA LEU A 88 -4.74 5.41 2.76
C LEU A 88 -3.81 6.40 3.45
N LEU A 89 -4.33 7.51 3.98
CA LEU A 89 -3.54 8.51 4.71
C LEU A 89 -3.00 7.93 6.03
N LEU A 90 -3.82 7.19 6.78
CA LEU A 90 -3.38 6.49 7.97
C LEU A 90 -2.31 5.45 7.65
N GLY A 91 -2.50 4.66 6.58
CA GLY A 91 -1.48 3.73 6.10
C GLY A 91 -0.17 4.42 5.73
N ALA A 92 -0.24 5.55 5.03
CA ALA A 92 0.94 6.35 4.68
C ALA A 92 1.67 6.92 5.90
N ILE A 93 0.93 7.38 6.93
CA ILE A 93 1.52 7.85 8.19
C ILE A 93 2.21 6.70 8.90
N ILE A 94 1.55 5.54 9.04
CA ILE A 94 2.14 4.35 9.67
C ILE A 94 3.44 3.97 8.95
N THR A 95 3.41 3.88 7.62
CA THR A 95 4.60 3.59 6.80
C THR A 95 5.70 4.63 6.98
N ALA A 96 5.36 5.93 7.03
CA ALA A 96 6.33 7.00 7.25
C ALA A 96 6.96 6.96 8.66
N LEU A 97 6.26 6.40 9.64
CA LEU A 97 6.76 6.22 11.01
C LEU A 97 7.62 4.95 11.18
N ILE A 98 7.63 4.04 10.20
CA ILE A 98 8.54 2.88 10.23
C ILE A 98 9.97 3.43 10.14
N ARG A 99 10.72 3.33 11.25
CA ARG A 99 12.16 3.66 11.27
C ARG A 99 12.88 2.73 10.30
N SER A 100 13.57 3.32 9.33
CA SER A 100 14.51 2.65 8.44
C SER A 100 15.80 2.25 9.18
N SER A 101 15.71 1.56 10.32
CA SER A 101 16.88 0.89 10.87
C SER A 101 17.21 -0.27 9.92
N LEU A 102 18.00 0.02 8.89
CA LEU A 102 18.54 -0.93 7.95
C LEU A 102 19.51 -1.84 8.72
N ARG A 103 18.96 -2.87 9.37
CA ARG A 103 19.70 -3.82 10.22
C ARG A 103 20.82 -4.49 9.44
N ARG A 104 20.70 -4.60 8.10
CA ARG A 104 21.73 -5.13 7.20
C ARG A 104 22.98 -4.22 7.12
N GLN A 105 22.81 -2.90 7.12
CA GLN A 105 23.95 -1.96 7.18
C GLN A 105 24.60 -1.94 8.57
N GLN A 106 23.80 -2.04 9.64
CA GLN A 106 24.35 -2.12 11.01
C GLN A 106 25.05 -3.45 11.29
N ALA A 107 24.58 -4.57 10.74
CA ALA A 107 25.23 -5.88 10.87
C ALA A 107 26.56 -5.95 10.09
N GLN A 108 26.66 -5.34 8.90
CA GLN A 108 27.95 -5.22 8.20
C GLN A 108 28.93 -4.31 8.97
N HIS A 109 28.46 -3.18 9.52
CA HIS A 109 29.32 -2.26 10.29
C HIS A 109 29.85 -2.86 11.60
N ASN A 110 29.11 -3.78 12.25
CA ASN A 110 29.54 -4.43 13.50
C ASN A 110 30.48 -5.63 13.29
N VAL A 111 30.66 -6.12 12.06
CA VAL A 111 31.64 -7.19 11.76
C VAL A 111 33.02 -6.61 11.46
N ASP A 112 33.10 -5.31 11.14
CA ASP A 112 34.34 -4.59 10.83
C ASP A 112 35.01 -3.92 12.06
N ILE A 113 34.59 -4.24 13.30
CA ILE A 113 35.18 -3.73 14.57
C ILE A 113 35.82 -4.88 15.38
#